data_AF-A0A6P2CRC0-F1
#
_entry.id   AF-A0A6P2CRC0-F1
#
_cell.length_a   1.000
_cell.length_b   1.000
_cell.length_c   1.000
_cell.angle_alpha   90.00
_cell.angle_beta   90.00
_cell.angle_gamma   90.00
#
_symmetry.space_group_name_H-M   'P 1'
#
loop_
_entity.id
_entity.type
_entity.pdbx_description
1 polymer ?
#
loop_
_entity_poly.entity_id
_entity_poly.type
_entity_poly.pdbx_seq_one_letter_code
_entity_poly.pdbx_strand_id
1 'polypeptide(L)'
;MNVQIPCGCGQTVTVDSSQAGLTVQCPCGREVEVPAWQRPPGGEDRERAGSGASRLTELGWAFVILAVVAVLVTGVAAGSLYEFLGLQGTREARKFRAIMSGGALLLVCAAGAALRVVFGARFYRE
;
A
#
# COMPACT_ATOMS: atom_id res chain seq x y z
N MET A 1 -29.22 0.95 -3.94
CA MET A 1 -29.32 0.37 -2.57
C MET A 1 -30.71 0.73 -2.07
N ASN A 2 -31.44 -0.23 -1.50
CA ASN A 2 -32.85 0.00 -1.14
C ASN A 2 -32.99 0.38 0.34
N VAL A 3 -33.83 1.37 0.61
CA VAL A 3 -34.05 1.96 1.93
C VAL A 3 -35.55 1.97 2.21
N GLN A 4 -35.95 1.61 3.42
CA GLN A 4 -37.36 1.63 3.83
C GLN A 4 -37.63 2.89 4.64
N ILE A 5 -38.59 3.70 4.19
CA ILE A 5 -39.00 4.94 4.86
C ILE A 5 -40.42 4.75 5.41
N PRO A 6 -40.66 5.00 6.70
CA PRO A 6 -41.99 4.92 7.26
C PRO A 6 -42.86 6.08 6.73
N CYS A 7 -44.02 5.75 6.17
CA CYS A 7 -45.04 6.72 5.83
C CYS A 7 -45.98 6.93 7.03
N GLY A 8 -46.53 8.13 7.19
CA GLY A 8 -47.50 8.45 8.24
C GLY A 8 -48.84 7.69 8.16
N CYS A 9 -49.05 6.84 7.15
CA CYS A 9 -50.15 5.88 7.08
C CYS A 9 -49.84 4.54 7.79
N GLY A 10 -48.62 4.35 8.30
CA GLY A 10 -48.18 3.10 8.94
C GLY A 10 -47.54 2.08 7.98
N GLN A 11 -47.50 2.36 6.67
CA GLN A 11 -46.79 1.53 5.70
C GLN A 11 -45.36 2.01 5.47
N THR A 12 -44.46 1.10 5.11
CA THR A 12 -43.08 1.41 4.72
C THR A 12 -42.95 1.47 3.21
N VAL A 13 -42.36 2.54 2.69
CA VAL A 13 -42.07 2.69 1.26
C VAL A 13 -40.60 2.34 1.02
N THR A 14 -40.35 1.40 0.13
CA THR A 14 -39.00 1.05 -0.30
C THR A 14 -38.59 2.00 -1.43
N VAL A 15 -37.58 2.82 -1.19
CA VAL A 15 -37.00 3.75 -2.18
C VAL A 15 -35.57 3.35 -2.49
N ASP A 16 -35.11 3.64 -3.70
CA ASP A 16 -33.69 3.48 -4.03
C ASP A 16 -32.90 4.71 -3.60
N SER A 17 -31.64 4.52 -3.25
CA SER A 17 -30.64 5.56 -2.96
C SER A 17 -30.57 6.68 -4.01
N SER A 18 -30.88 6.38 -5.28
CA SER A 18 -30.93 7.36 -6.37
C SER A 18 -32.10 8.35 -6.26
N GLN A 19 -33.11 8.04 -5.45
CA GLN A 19 -34.29 8.88 -5.23
C GLN A 19 -34.15 9.77 -3.98
N ALA A 20 -32.96 9.82 -3.37
CA ALA A 20 -32.68 10.70 -2.24
C ALA A 20 -32.91 12.18 -2.60
N GLY A 21 -33.69 12.88 -1.78
CA GLY A 21 -34.06 14.29 -2.02
C GLY A 21 -35.20 14.49 -3.01
N LEU A 22 -35.87 13.43 -3.47
CA LEU A 22 -37.08 13.51 -4.29
C LEU A 22 -38.34 13.21 -3.45
N THR A 23 -39.49 13.67 -3.95
CA THR A 23 -40.79 13.31 -3.38
C THR A 23 -41.32 12.07 -4.09
N VAL A 24 -41.65 11.03 -3.32
CA VAL A 24 -42.22 9.78 -3.86
C VAL A 24 -43.66 9.61 -3.40
N GLN A 25 -44.49 9.00 -4.24
CA GLN A 25 -45.89 8.74 -3.90
C GLN A 25 -46.02 7.40 -3.16
N CYS A 26 -46.55 7.44 -1.95
CA CYS A 26 -46.88 6.25 -1.17
C CYS A 26 -48.13 5.57 -1.76
N PRO A 27 -48.28 4.22 -1.68
CA PRO A 27 -49.50 3.54 -2.11
C PRO A 27 -50.80 4.04 -1.45
N CYS A 28 -50.69 4.73 -0.30
CA CYS A 28 -51.83 5.38 0.35
C CYS A 28 -52.26 6.71 -0.31
N GLY A 29 -51.59 7.14 -1.38
CA GLY A 29 -51.85 8.38 -2.12
C GLY A 29 -51.17 9.62 -1.54
N ARG A 30 -50.41 9.50 -0.44
CA ARG A 30 -49.65 10.63 0.14
C ARG A 30 -48.28 10.77 -0.49
N GLU A 31 -47.82 12.01 -0.61
CA GLU A 31 -46.45 12.34 -0.99
C GLU A 31 -45.54 12.25 0.24
N VAL A 32 -44.43 11.54 0.10
CA VAL A 32 -43.41 11.38 1.14
C VAL A 32 -42.11 11.95 0.62
N GLU A 33 -41.56 12.91 1.34
CA GLU A 33 -40.25 13.49 1.04
C GLU A 33 -39.15 12.52 1.46
N VAL A 34 -38.33 12.08 0.50
CA VAL A 34 -37.17 11.23 0.79
C VAL A 34 -36.07 12.13 1.35
N PRO A 35 -35.59 11.90 2.59
CA PRO A 35 -34.52 12.72 3.15
C PRO A 35 -33.33 12.73 2.20
N ALA A 36 -32.82 13.92 1.89
CA ALA A 36 -31.57 14.05 1.14
C ALA A 36 -30.47 13.47 2.03
N TRP A 37 -30.01 12.26 1.70
CA TRP A 37 -28.88 11.66 2.37
C TRP A 37 -27.68 12.54 2.05
N GLN A 38 -27.25 13.33 3.03
CA GLN A 38 -25.98 14.03 2.93
C GLN A 38 -24.93 12.95 2.76
N ARG A 39 -24.51 12.76 1.50
CA ARG A 39 -23.36 11.93 1.17
C ARG A 39 -22.24 12.44 2.08
N PRO A 40 -21.70 11.64 3.00
CA PRO A 40 -20.57 12.10 3.79
C PRO A 40 -19.50 12.57 2.78
N PRO A 41 -18.92 13.77 2.95
CA PRO A 41 -17.99 14.36 1.99
C PRO A 41 -16.62 13.64 1.98
N GLY A 42 -16.62 12.34 1.70
CA GLY A 42 -15.42 11.50 1.75
C GLY A 42 -15.56 10.06 1.24
N GLY A 43 -16.57 9.77 0.40
CA GLY A 43 -16.84 8.40 -0.06
C GLY A 43 -16.30 8.02 -1.45
N GLU A 44 -16.00 8.99 -2.33
CA GLU A 44 -15.73 8.69 -3.75
C GLU A 44 -14.29 8.97 -4.20
N ASP A 45 -13.46 9.57 -3.34
CA ASP A 45 -12.05 9.83 -3.69
C ASP A 45 -11.13 8.62 -3.44
N ARG A 46 -11.60 7.58 -2.73
CA ARG A 46 -10.76 6.41 -2.41
C ARG A 46 -10.57 5.45 -3.59
N GLU A 47 -11.46 5.45 -4.58
CA GLU A 47 -11.33 4.61 -5.80
C GLU A 47 -10.60 5.32 -6.95
N ARG A 48 -10.58 6.66 -7.00
CA ARG A 48 -9.77 7.42 -7.97
C ARG A 48 -8.38 7.82 -7.45
N ALA A 49 -8.15 7.85 -6.13
CA ALA A 49 -6.81 8.01 -5.56
C ALA A 49 -5.95 6.73 -5.61
N GLY A 50 -6.54 5.57 -5.93
CA GLY A 50 -5.82 4.29 -6.03
C GLY A 50 -5.00 4.09 -7.30
N SER A 51 -5.17 4.92 -8.33
CA SER A 51 -4.44 4.80 -9.62
C SER A 51 -3.31 5.82 -9.79
N GLY A 52 -3.22 6.83 -8.92
CA GLY A 52 -2.10 7.79 -8.88
C GLY A 52 -0.93 7.36 -7.99
N ALA A 53 -1.19 6.57 -6.93
CA ALA A 53 -0.15 6.10 -6.01
C ALA A 53 0.70 4.95 -6.57
N SER A 54 0.21 4.21 -7.57
CA SER A 54 0.92 3.06 -8.15
C SER A 54 2.15 3.42 -9.00
N ARG A 55 2.26 4.66 -9.51
CA ARG A 55 3.42 5.06 -10.31
C ARG A 55 4.66 5.41 -9.49
N LEU A 56 4.49 5.85 -8.24
CA LEU A 56 5.63 6.08 -7.33
C LEU A 56 6.13 4.78 -6.68
N THR A 57 5.27 3.76 -6.54
CA THR A 57 5.72 2.43 -6.11
C THR A 57 6.55 1.71 -7.17
N GLU A 58 6.30 1.91 -8.46
CA GLU A 58 7.01 1.20 -9.53
C GLU A 58 8.51 1.55 -9.57
N LEU A 59 8.84 2.84 -9.43
CA LEU A 59 10.23 3.31 -9.29
C LEU A 59 10.85 2.90 -7.94
N GLY A 60 10.06 2.87 -6.87
CA GLY A 60 10.52 2.39 -5.56
C GLY A 60 10.95 0.92 -5.59
N TRP A 61 10.14 0.06 -6.20
CA TRP A 61 10.46 -1.36 -6.39
C TRP A 61 11.66 -1.56 -7.32
N ALA A 62 11.77 -0.78 -8.40
CA ALA A 62 12.94 -0.82 -9.27
C ALA A 62 14.24 -0.51 -8.52
N PHE A 63 14.22 0.46 -7.60
CA PHE A 63 15.38 0.81 -6.79
C PHE A 63 15.77 -0.30 -5.80
N VAL A 64 14.78 -0.94 -5.16
CA VAL A 64 15.00 -2.08 -4.26
C VAL A 64 15.59 -3.26 -5.04
N ILE A 65 15.04 -3.59 -6.21
CA ILE A 65 15.56 -4.67 -7.07
C ILE A 65 16.99 -4.35 -7.51
N LEU A 66 17.26 -3.12 -7.97
CA LEU A 66 18.62 -2.69 -8.35
C LEU A 66 19.61 -2.80 -7.18
N ALA A 67 19.21 -2.40 -5.98
CA ALA A 67 20.06 -2.52 -4.79
C ALA A 67 20.41 -3.98 -4.47
N VAL A 68 19.42 -4.87 -4.54
CA VAL A 68 19.63 -6.32 -4.32
C VAL A 68 20.55 -6.91 -5.38
N VAL A 69 20.32 -6.58 -6.66
CA VAL A 69 21.17 -7.03 -7.77
C VAL A 69 22.60 -6.52 -7.61
N ALA A 70 22.80 -5.25 -7.26
CA ALA A 70 24.12 -4.68 -7.04
C ALA A 70 24.89 -5.38 -5.91
N VAL A 71 24.22 -5.71 -4.80
CA VAL A 71 24.81 -6.47 -3.68
C VAL A 71 25.21 -7.88 -4.13
N LEU A 72 24.33 -8.57 -4.88
CA LEU A 72 24.62 -9.91 -5.40
C LEU A 72 25.81 -9.90 -6.36
N VAL A 73 25.84 -8.96 -7.33
CA VAL A 73 26.93 -8.82 -8.30
C VAL A 73 28.25 -8.51 -7.60
N THR A 74 28.24 -7.63 -6.61
CA THR A 74 29.45 -7.26 -5.86
C THR A 74 29.95 -8.44 -5.03
N GLY A 75 29.06 -9.23 -4.42
CA GLY A 75 29.42 -10.45 -3.70
C GLY A 75 30.05 -11.51 -4.59
N VAL A 76 29.49 -11.74 -5.78
CA VAL A 76 30.02 -12.69 -6.77
C VAL A 76 31.36 -12.21 -7.33
N ALA A 77 31.46 -10.93 -7.71
CA ALA A 77 32.68 -10.35 -8.26
C ALA A 77 33.84 -10.33 -7.24
N ALA A 78 33.55 -10.04 -5.97
CA ALA A 78 34.54 -10.15 -4.92
C ALA A 78 35.01 -11.60 -4.77
N GLY A 79 34.08 -12.57 -4.72
CA GLY A 79 34.40 -13.99 -4.61
C GLY A 79 35.28 -14.51 -5.75
N SER A 80 34.97 -14.12 -7.00
CA SER A 80 35.75 -14.53 -8.17
C SER A 80 37.12 -13.85 -8.22
N LEU A 81 37.23 -12.58 -7.82
CA LEU A 81 38.51 -11.89 -7.73
C LEU A 81 39.43 -12.54 -6.68
N TYR A 82 38.87 -13.01 -5.56
CA TYR A 82 39.62 -13.73 -4.53
C TYR A 82 40.15 -15.09 -5.02
N GLU A 83 39.39 -15.81 -5.85
CA GLU A 83 39.90 -17.04 -6.49
C GLU A 83 41.00 -16.73 -7.51
N PHE A 84 40.84 -15.67 -8.30
CA PHE A 84 41.82 -15.28 -9.32
C PHE A 84 43.15 -14.83 -8.71
N LEU A 85 43.12 -14.20 -7.53
CA LEU A 85 44.31 -13.77 -6.79
C LEU A 85 45.04 -14.92 -6.07
N GLY A 86 44.55 -16.16 -6.14
CA GLY A 86 45.26 -17.34 -5.62
C GLY A 86 45.42 -17.36 -4.10
N LEU A 87 44.68 -16.54 -3.35
CA LEU A 87 44.71 -16.46 -1.89
C LEU A 87 43.93 -17.61 -1.20
N GLN A 88 43.89 -18.80 -1.82
CA GLN A 88 43.16 -19.97 -1.29
C GLN A 88 43.81 -20.59 -0.03
N GLY A 89 44.98 -20.10 0.39
CA GLY A 89 45.82 -20.79 1.39
C GLY A 89 45.65 -20.40 2.86
N THR A 90 44.81 -19.42 3.23
CA THR A 90 44.75 -18.99 4.65
C THR A 90 43.46 -19.45 5.32
N ARG A 91 43.61 -20.19 6.43
CA ARG A 91 42.55 -20.61 7.38
C ARG A 91 41.69 -19.43 7.88
N GLU A 92 42.18 -18.21 7.69
CA GLU A 92 41.55 -16.90 7.94
C GLU A 92 40.38 -16.57 6.98
N ALA A 93 40.32 -17.15 5.78
CA ALA A 93 39.26 -16.87 4.78
C ALA A 93 37.84 -17.21 5.26
N ARG A 94 37.71 -18.18 6.19
CA ARG A 94 36.42 -18.53 6.80
C ARG A 94 35.91 -17.48 7.79
N LYS A 95 36.80 -16.84 8.55
CA LYS A 95 36.42 -15.73 9.44
C LYS A 95 36.04 -14.49 8.64
N PHE A 96 36.78 -14.22 7.57
CA PHE A 96 36.48 -13.12 6.66
C PHE A 96 35.10 -13.27 5.97
N ARG A 97 34.72 -14.49 5.57
CA ARG A 97 33.36 -14.77 5.05
C ARG A 97 32.26 -14.50 6.09
N ALA A 98 32.48 -14.83 7.36
CA ALA A 98 31.50 -14.61 8.43
C ALA A 98 31.36 -13.11 8.79
N ILE A 99 32.46 -12.35 8.74
CA ILE A 99 32.45 -10.90 9.00
C ILE A 99 31.80 -10.16 7.83
N MET A 100 32.10 -10.56 6.59
CA MET A 100 31.50 -9.98 5.38
C MET A 100 30.00 -10.28 5.27
N SER A 101 29.55 -11.49 5.62
CA SER A 101 28.12 -11.80 5.65
C SER A 101 27.40 -11.02 6.75
N GLY A 102 28.02 -10.86 7.92
CA GLY A 102 27.50 -10.02 9.00
C GLY A 102 27.39 -8.54 8.59
N GLY A 103 28.39 -7.99 7.91
CA GLY A 103 28.39 -6.62 7.41
C GLY A 103 27.33 -6.39 6.33
N ALA A 104 27.17 -7.33 5.40
CA ALA A 104 26.12 -7.28 4.39
C ALA A 104 24.72 -7.34 5.02
N LEU A 105 24.52 -8.21 6.02
CA LEU A 105 23.24 -8.30 6.73
C LEU A 105 22.93 -7.00 7.49
N LEU A 106 23.93 -6.41 8.15
CA LEU A 106 23.80 -5.12 8.84
C LEU A 106 23.43 -3.99 7.88
N LEU A 107 24.04 -3.94 6.69
CA LEU A 107 23.69 -2.97 5.65
C LEU A 107 22.26 -3.14 5.15
N VAL A 108 21.81 -4.38 4.93
CA VAL A 108 20.43 -4.68 4.55
C VAL A 108 19.45 -4.28 5.65
N CYS A 109 19.75 -4.61 6.91
CA CYS A 109 18.94 -4.21 8.05
C CYS A 109 18.88 -2.68 8.23
N ALA A 110 20.02 -1.98 8.09
CA ALA A 110 20.10 -0.53 8.18
C ALA A 110 19.32 0.15 7.04
N ALA A 111 19.44 -0.36 5.81
CA ALA A 111 18.67 0.12 4.67
C ALA A 111 17.15 -0.12 4.87
N GLY A 112 16.77 -1.31 5.35
CA GLY A 112 15.39 -1.63 5.69
C GLY A 112 14.81 -0.73 6.79
N ALA A 113 15.60 -0.41 7.82
CA ALA A 113 15.21 0.51 8.89
C ALA A 113 15.07 1.95 8.36
N ALA A 114 16.02 2.43 7.55
CA ALA A 114 15.94 3.75 6.94
C ALA A 114 14.71 3.88 6.02
N LEU A 115 14.43 2.87 5.20
CA LEU A 115 13.22 2.80 4.39
C LEU A 115 11.96 2.83 5.27
N ARG A 116 11.93 2.08 6.37
CA ARG A 116 10.80 2.10 7.31
C ARG A 116 10.60 3.47 7.95
N VAL A 117 11.67 4.22 8.24
CA VAL A 117 11.56 5.58 8.78
C VAL A 117 11.06 6.56 7.71
N VAL A 118 11.65 6.51 6.51
CA VAL A 118 11.31 7.43 5.41
C VAL A 118 9.89 7.19 4.90
N PHE A 119 9.49 5.93 4.72
CA PHE A 119 8.16 5.56 4.21
C PHE A 119 7.11 5.43 5.33
N GLY A 120 7.49 4.98 6.53
CA GLY A 120 6.58 4.85 7.67
C GLY A 120 6.15 6.21 8.24
N ALA A 121 7.02 7.23 8.22
CA ALA A 121 6.66 8.58 8.61
C ALA A 121 5.65 9.26 7.66
N ARG A 122 5.54 8.77 6.41
CA ARG A 122 4.54 9.24 5.43
C ARG A 122 3.17 8.60 5.64
N PHE A 123 3.11 7.36 6.15
CA PHE A 123 1.85 6.63 6.36
C PHE A 123 1.07 7.04 7.62
N TYR A 124 1.71 7.65 8.62
CA TYR A 124 1.05 8.08 9.86
C TYR A 124 0.50 9.51 9.81
N ARG A 125 0.62 10.19 8.66
CA ARG A 125 0.22 11.60 8.53
C ARG A 125 -1.08 11.80 7.74
N GLU A 126 -1.77 10.72 7.40
CA GLU A 126 -3.09 10.68 6.77
C GLU A 126 -4.06 9.94 7.70
#